data_AF-A0A967B3Y2-F1
#
_entry.id   AF-A0A967B3Y2-F1
#
_cell.length_a   1.000
_cell.length_b   1.000
_cell.length_c   1.000
_cell.angle_alpha   90.00
_cell.angle_beta   90.00
_cell.angle_gamma   90.00
#
_symmetry.space_group_name_H-M   'P 1'
#
loop_
_entity.id
_entity.type
_entity.pdbx_description
1 polymer ?
#
loop_
_entity_poly.entity_id
_entity_poly.type
_entity_poly.pdbx_seq_one_letter_code
_entity_poly.pdbx_strand_id
1 'polypeptide(L)'
;MELITSFFKKSGTKDFITLYLSIAVFVGFSMVEGNWVHANPKLISDKLDILIEYDGLDLDQDDDGILDRVEDANTDGDNNPSTNPTDTDGDGIADYLDIDSDNDGILDNYEGQRTSDYVAPSGVDANGNGLDDVYEGSYGFGIVPINSDGAALADYVDPDSDVDGIRDNVESQPYLGYVAPSGVDANGNGLDDAYEGSFGFGIIPINSDSDPYPDFRDFDSDDDGIKDKVEAQTSEGYVPPSGDSDQNGIDDSYEDGLNPIDTDGDSIPDFLDIDTDNDGILDNIESQSTGEYVAPSGVDGNRNGLDDAYASIIDPMNSDGDTKPDFRDIDSDNDGIPDNVEAQTTAGYIAPNDDDAATYASNDGLN
;
A
#
# COMPACT_ATOMS: atom_id res chain seq x y z
N MET A 1 -63.88 12.53 -30.24
CA MET A 1 -64.57 11.23 -30.34
C MET A 1 -63.91 10.37 -29.27
N GLU A 2 -64.47 10.25 -28.06
CA GLU A 2 -65.69 9.47 -27.72
C GLU A 2 -65.44 7.97 -27.99
N LEU A 3 -65.53 7.00 -27.05
CA LEU A 3 -65.96 6.92 -25.63
C LEU A 3 -65.03 5.89 -24.91
N ILE A 4 -64.92 5.67 -23.59
CA ILE A 4 -65.42 6.19 -22.27
C ILE A 4 -64.30 5.76 -21.24
N THR A 5 -63.90 6.41 -20.14
CA THR A 5 -64.55 7.10 -19.00
C THR A 5 -65.09 6.23 -17.85
N SER A 6 -64.23 5.42 -17.22
CA SER A 6 -64.24 5.07 -15.77
C SER A 6 -62.90 4.38 -15.45
N PHE A 7 -62.12 4.66 -14.40
CA PHE A 7 -62.51 4.72 -12.98
C PHE A 7 -61.43 5.47 -12.16
N PHE A 8 -61.59 6.76 -11.85
CA PHE A 8 -60.71 7.46 -10.88
C PHE A 8 -61.44 8.64 -10.19
N LYS A 9 -62.00 8.40 -8.99
CA LYS A 9 -62.12 9.42 -7.92
C LYS A 9 -62.60 8.82 -6.58
N LYS A 10 -62.06 9.39 -5.48
CA LYS A 10 -62.08 8.92 -4.08
C LYS A 10 -61.23 7.66 -3.86
N SER A 11 -60.52 7.51 -2.75
CA SER A 11 -60.52 8.31 -1.50
C SER A 11 -59.11 8.82 -1.14
N GLY A 12 -59.04 9.96 -0.46
CA GLY A 12 -57.82 10.38 0.21
C GLY A 12 -57.80 9.87 1.65
N THR A 13 -56.76 9.15 2.02
CA THR A 13 -56.33 8.85 3.39
C THR A 13 -54.83 8.60 3.35
N LYS A 14 -54.09 9.16 4.30
CA LYS A 14 -52.69 8.80 4.52
C LYS A 14 -52.66 7.41 5.17
N ASP A 15 -51.79 6.53 4.70
CA ASP A 15 -51.08 5.51 5.48
C ASP A 15 -49.95 4.93 4.62
N PHE A 16 -48.87 4.47 5.26
CA PHE A 16 -47.71 3.84 4.60
C PHE A 16 -48.09 2.46 4.03
N ILE A 17 -47.50 2.11 2.88
CA ILE A 17 -46.90 0.79 2.55
C ILE A 17 -46.33 0.84 1.12
N THR A 18 -45.10 0.37 0.97
CA THR A 18 -44.35 0.31 -0.30
C THR A 18 -44.88 -0.78 -1.23
N LEU A 19 -44.96 -0.52 -2.55
CA LEU A 19 -44.83 -1.56 -3.56
C LEU A 19 -44.32 -0.99 -4.89
N TYR A 20 -43.35 -1.67 -5.50
CA TYR A 20 -42.68 -1.29 -6.74
C TYR A 20 -43.61 -1.28 -7.97
N LEU A 21 -43.31 -0.44 -8.96
CA LEU A 21 -43.78 -0.61 -10.32
C LEU A 21 -42.67 -0.24 -11.32
N SER A 22 -42.06 -1.27 -11.91
CA SER A 22 -40.97 -1.16 -12.88
C SER A 22 -41.43 -0.54 -14.20
N ILE A 23 -40.52 0.20 -14.85
CA ILE A 23 -40.72 0.71 -16.21
C ILE A 23 -40.61 -0.45 -17.20
N ALA A 24 -41.58 -0.57 -18.11
CA ALA A 24 -41.55 -1.57 -19.17
C ALA A 24 -40.85 -1.00 -20.42
N VAL A 25 -39.62 -1.45 -20.70
CA VAL A 25 -38.99 -1.29 -22.02
C VAL A 25 -39.45 -2.45 -22.91
N PHE A 26 -39.89 -2.11 -24.12
CA PHE A 26 -40.38 -3.07 -25.11
C PHE A 26 -39.19 -3.72 -25.84
N VAL A 27 -38.90 -4.99 -25.56
CA VAL A 27 -38.05 -5.83 -26.43
C VAL A 27 -38.94 -6.92 -27.06
N GLY A 28 -38.78 -7.12 -28.37
CA GLY A 28 -39.68 -7.97 -29.15
C GLY A 28 -39.47 -9.46 -28.92
N PHE A 29 -40.51 -10.15 -28.42
CA PHE A 29 -40.52 -11.61 -28.41
C PHE A 29 -40.64 -12.20 -29.82
N SER A 30 -39.78 -13.16 -30.13
CA SER A 30 -40.11 -14.28 -31.03
C SER A 30 -40.28 -15.55 -30.18
N MET A 31 -41.22 -16.42 -30.55
CA MET A 31 -41.70 -17.49 -29.68
C MET A 31 -40.88 -18.78 -29.71
N VAL A 32 -40.88 -19.47 -28.57
CA VAL A 32 -40.29 -20.78 -28.29
C VAL A 32 -41.20 -21.92 -28.76
N GLU A 33 -40.64 -23.00 -29.32
CA GLU A 33 -41.27 -24.33 -29.19
C GLU A 33 -40.83 -24.97 -27.87
N GLY A 34 -41.71 -24.95 -26.85
CA GLY A 34 -41.64 -25.86 -25.72
C GLY A 34 -40.64 -25.61 -24.56
N ASN A 35 -40.57 -24.41 -23.96
CA ASN A 35 -40.55 -24.23 -22.49
C ASN A 35 -40.57 -22.75 -22.07
N TRP A 36 -41.13 -22.48 -20.88
CA TRP A 36 -41.12 -21.15 -20.25
C TRP A 36 -40.04 -21.13 -19.16
N VAL A 37 -39.01 -20.30 -19.31
CA VAL A 37 -38.16 -19.86 -18.20
C VAL A 37 -38.54 -18.43 -17.83
N HIS A 38 -38.93 -18.24 -16.57
CA HIS A 38 -38.99 -16.92 -15.97
C HIS A 38 -37.56 -16.53 -15.59
N ALA A 39 -37.05 -15.43 -16.12
CA ALA A 39 -35.92 -14.76 -15.48
C ALA A 39 -36.42 -14.20 -14.13
N ASN A 40 -35.66 -14.45 -13.08
CA ASN A 40 -35.91 -13.91 -11.73
C ASN A 40 -34.59 -13.28 -11.24
N PRO A 41 -34.61 -12.14 -10.54
CA PRO A 41 -33.40 -11.36 -10.29
C PRO A 41 -32.61 -11.88 -9.08
N LYS A 42 -31.29 -11.71 -9.15
CA LYS A 42 -30.23 -12.05 -8.18
C LYS A 42 -30.02 -13.55 -7.91
N LEU A 43 -28.84 -14.03 -8.34
CA LEU A 43 -28.04 -15.16 -7.85
C LEU A 43 -28.71 -16.55 -7.73
N ILE A 44 -28.21 -17.51 -8.52
CA ILE A 44 -27.39 -18.65 -8.03
C ILE A 44 -27.01 -19.58 -9.20
N SER A 45 -25.78 -20.10 -9.09
CA SER A 45 -25.05 -21.09 -9.89
C SER A 45 -25.82 -21.99 -10.87
N ASP A 46 -25.25 -22.15 -12.07
CA ASP A 46 -24.45 -23.33 -12.42
C ASP A 46 -23.94 -23.16 -13.86
N LYS A 47 -22.62 -23.09 -14.04
CA LYS A 47 -21.93 -23.02 -15.36
C LYS A 47 -22.36 -21.86 -16.25
N LEU A 48 -21.83 -20.67 -15.94
CA LEU A 48 -21.34 -19.80 -17.00
C LEU A 48 -19.85 -20.11 -17.11
N ASP A 49 -19.44 -20.78 -18.19
CA ASP A 49 -18.01 -20.92 -18.47
C ASP A 49 -17.50 -19.49 -18.78
N ILE A 50 -16.48 -19.04 -18.03
CA ILE A 50 -15.86 -17.72 -18.21
C ILE A 50 -15.37 -17.64 -19.65
N LEU A 51 -15.99 -16.74 -20.40
CA LEU A 51 -15.53 -16.26 -21.68
C LEU A 51 -15.93 -14.80 -21.75
N ILE A 52 -15.10 -13.97 -21.13
CA ILE A 52 -15.07 -12.53 -21.36
C ILE A 52 -14.68 -12.39 -22.84
N GLU A 53 -15.67 -12.25 -23.73
CA GLU A 53 -15.41 -11.64 -25.03
C GLU A 53 -15.13 -10.17 -24.71
N TYR A 54 -13.88 -9.74 -24.88
CA TYR A 54 -13.45 -8.33 -24.80
C TYR A 54 -14.33 -7.49 -25.75
N ASP A 55 -15.41 -6.94 -25.20
CA ASP A 55 -16.24 -5.94 -25.85
C ASP A 55 -15.54 -4.62 -25.58
N GLY A 56 -14.57 -4.27 -26.44
CA GLY A 56 -13.72 -3.06 -26.37
C GLY A 56 -14.48 -1.75 -26.55
N LEU A 57 -15.50 -1.62 -25.71
CA LEU A 57 -16.25 -0.46 -25.27
C LEU A 57 -15.80 -0.11 -23.85
N ASP A 58 -15.56 -1.14 -23.03
CA ASP A 58 -14.86 -1.06 -21.76
C ASP A 58 -13.36 -0.75 -21.98
N LEU A 59 -12.71 -0.11 -21.01
CA LEU A 59 -11.33 0.40 -21.08
C LEU A 59 -10.53 0.30 -19.76
N ASP A 60 -11.22 -0.11 -18.69
CA ASP A 60 -10.83 -0.11 -17.27
C ASP A 60 -11.78 -1.16 -16.65
N GLN A 61 -11.40 -2.44 -16.69
CA GLN A 61 -12.35 -3.56 -16.53
C GLN A 61 -12.68 -3.93 -15.07
N ASP A 62 -11.82 -3.55 -14.15
CA ASP A 62 -11.89 -3.73 -12.69
C ASP A 62 -12.43 -2.48 -11.96
N ASP A 63 -12.60 -1.36 -12.68
CA ASP A 63 -12.99 -0.03 -12.19
C ASP A 63 -11.91 0.62 -11.27
N ASP A 64 -10.63 0.23 -11.37
CA ASP A 64 -9.52 0.78 -10.57
C ASP A 64 -9.07 2.18 -11.06
N GLY A 65 -9.28 2.51 -12.34
CA GLY A 65 -8.93 3.82 -12.91
C GLY A 65 -7.57 3.90 -13.62
N ILE A 66 -6.74 2.86 -13.57
CA ILE A 66 -5.73 2.54 -14.58
C ILE A 66 -6.52 2.11 -15.86
N LEU A 67 -5.92 1.50 -16.87
CA LEU A 67 -6.54 1.35 -18.18
C LEU A 67 -5.92 0.15 -18.87
N ASP A 68 -6.65 -0.93 -19.07
CA ASP A 68 -6.19 -2.29 -19.46
C ASP A 68 -4.91 -2.39 -20.33
N ARG A 69 -4.74 -1.43 -21.25
CA ARG A 69 -3.57 -1.24 -22.13
C ARG A 69 -2.31 -0.70 -21.43
N VAL A 70 -2.36 -0.41 -20.13
CA VAL A 70 -1.28 0.09 -19.27
C VAL A 70 -0.78 -1.09 -18.45
N GLU A 71 -1.70 -1.87 -17.87
CA GLU A 71 -1.40 -3.15 -17.21
C GLU A 71 -0.94 -4.24 -18.19
N ASP A 72 -1.46 -4.28 -19.43
CA ASP A 72 -0.91 -5.16 -20.47
C ASP A 72 0.49 -4.71 -20.94
N ALA A 73 1.51 -5.44 -20.50
CA ALA A 73 2.90 -5.31 -20.97
C ALA A 73 3.06 -5.65 -22.47
N ASN A 74 2.01 -6.22 -23.11
CA ASN A 74 1.84 -6.37 -24.55
C ASN A 74 3.00 -7.15 -25.19
N THR A 75 3.39 -8.23 -24.51
CA THR A 75 4.58 -9.01 -24.86
C THR A 75 4.45 -9.77 -26.19
N ASP A 76 3.22 -9.98 -26.68
CA ASP A 76 2.94 -10.56 -28.00
C ASP A 76 2.85 -9.51 -29.14
N GLY A 77 2.66 -8.23 -28.78
CA GLY A 77 2.70 -7.06 -29.64
C GLY A 77 1.41 -6.74 -30.40
N ASP A 78 0.25 -7.31 -30.03
CA ASP A 78 -1.03 -7.03 -30.69
C ASP A 78 -1.88 -5.90 -30.05
N ASN A 79 -1.53 -5.46 -28.83
CA ASN A 79 -2.18 -4.39 -28.05
C ASN A 79 -3.64 -4.72 -27.66
N ASN A 80 -3.89 -5.98 -27.29
CA ASN A 80 -5.17 -6.44 -26.77
C ASN A 80 -4.93 -7.20 -25.45
N PRO A 81 -5.32 -6.64 -24.29
CA PRO A 81 -5.00 -7.20 -22.98
C PRO A 81 -5.50 -8.63 -22.82
N SER A 82 -6.68 -8.96 -23.37
CA SER A 82 -7.24 -10.31 -23.33
C SER A 82 -6.52 -11.37 -24.20
N THR A 83 -5.37 -11.06 -24.82
CA THR A 83 -4.52 -12.03 -25.52
C THR A 83 -3.10 -12.03 -24.98
N ASN A 84 -2.77 -13.07 -24.21
CA ASN A 84 -1.52 -13.15 -23.45
C ASN A 84 -1.37 -11.94 -22.50
N PRO A 85 -2.35 -11.74 -21.58
CA PRO A 85 -2.27 -10.68 -20.57
C PRO A 85 -1.03 -10.82 -19.69
N THR A 86 -0.66 -9.72 -19.02
CA THR A 86 0.10 -9.77 -17.77
C THR A 86 -0.72 -10.43 -16.67
N ASP A 87 -0.02 -11.05 -15.72
CA ASP A 87 -0.51 -11.85 -14.58
C ASP A 87 0.73 -11.82 -13.66
N THR A 88 0.87 -10.70 -12.94
CA THR A 88 2.14 -10.28 -12.29
C THR A 88 2.47 -11.15 -11.08
N ASP A 89 1.53 -11.32 -10.15
CA ASP A 89 1.65 -12.19 -8.98
C ASP A 89 1.60 -13.71 -9.31
N GLY A 90 1.02 -14.10 -10.45
CA GLY A 90 0.82 -15.49 -10.85
C GLY A 90 -0.39 -16.18 -10.21
N ASP A 91 -1.34 -15.43 -9.65
CA ASP A 91 -2.62 -15.89 -9.09
C ASP A 91 -3.50 -16.57 -10.16
N GLY A 92 -3.49 -16.03 -11.39
CA GLY A 92 -4.26 -16.49 -12.54
C GLY A 92 -5.52 -15.69 -12.87
N ILE A 93 -5.78 -14.61 -12.13
CA ILE A 93 -6.37 -13.36 -12.62
C ILE A 93 -5.30 -12.67 -13.49
N ALA A 94 -5.66 -11.59 -14.17
CA ALA A 94 -4.75 -10.84 -15.02
C ALA A 94 -4.85 -9.39 -14.59
N ASP A 95 -3.73 -8.66 -14.56
CA ASP A 95 -3.62 -7.32 -13.95
C ASP A 95 -4.82 -6.41 -14.31
N TYR A 96 -5.25 -6.34 -15.59
CA TYR A 96 -6.45 -5.58 -16.06
C TYR A 96 -7.84 -6.14 -15.64
N LEU A 97 -7.87 -7.06 -14.69
CA LEU A 97 -9.05 -7.67 -14.08
C LEU A 97 -8.84 -7.83 -12.55
N ASP A 98 -7.71 -7.36 -12.06
CA ASP A 98 -7.29 -7.40 -10.67
C ASP A 98 -7.45 -6.01 -10.04
N ILE A 99 -7.30 -5.91 -8.72
CA ILE A 99 -7.31 -4.62 -8.00
C ILE A 99 -6.14 -4.49 -7.02
N ASP A 100 -5.29 -5.52 -6.97
CA ASP A 100 -4.20 -5.78 -6.02
C ASP A 100 -3.16 -6.64 -6.78
N SER A 101 -2.62 -6.08 -7.88
CA SER A 101 -1.96 -6.83 -8.98
C SER A 101 -0.64 -7.53 -8.60
N ASP A 102 -0.04 -7.22 -7.46
CA ASP A 102 1.09 -7.96 -6.86
C ASP A 102 0.71 -8.73 -5.57
N ASN A 103 -0.57 -8.71 -5.20
CA ASN A 103 -1.19 -9.44 -4.09
C ASN A 103 -0.62 -9.08 -2.70
N ASP A 104 -0.18 -7.84 -2.53
CA ASP A 104 0.33 -7.33 -1.25
C ASP A 104 -0.83 -6.97 -0.27
N GLY A 105 -1.97 -6.50 -0.79
CA GLY A 105 -3.16 -6.13 -0.04
C GLY A 105 -3.49 -4.65 0.01
N ILE A 106 -2.67 -3.77 -0.55
CA ILE A 106 -3.00 -2.38 -0.87
C ILE A 106 -3.94 -2.45 -2.11
N LEU A 107 -4.02 -1.43 -2.97
CA LEU A 107 -4.98 -1.43 -4.09
C LEU A 107 -4.39 -0.62 -5.22
N ASP A 108 -4.41 -1.14 -6.43
CA ASP A 108 -3.80 -0.53 -7.61
C ASP A 108 -4.18 0.96 -7.81
N ASN A 109 -5.44 1.27 -7.52
CA ASN A 109 -6.00 2.63 -7.48
C ASN A 109 -5.23 3.59 -6.55
N TYR A 110 -4.74 3.10 -5.42
CA TYR A 110 -3.97 3.81 -4.41
C TYR A 110 -2.48 3.86 -4.76
N GLU A 111 -1.85 2.75 -5.13
CA GLU A 111 -0.44 2.74 -5.56
C GLU A 111 -0.19 3.58 -6.81
N GLY A 112 -1.05 3.47 -7.82
CA GLY A 112 -0.98 4.29 -9.04
C GLY A 112 -1.09 5.81 -8.80
N GLN A 113 -1.39 6.26 -7.57
CA GLN A 113 -1.58 7.66 -7.20
C GLN A 113 -0.71 8.13 -6.02
N ARG A 114 -0.39 9.43 -6.00
CA ARG A 114 0.35 10.04 -4.87
C ARG A 114 -0.63 10.32 -3.75
N THR A 115 -0.31 9.95 -2.52
CA THR A 115 -1.12 10.21 -1.31
C THR A 115 -1.62 11.66 -1.22
N SER A 116 -0.76 12.63 -1.56
CA SER A 116 -1.09 14.07 -1.54
C SER A 116 -2.05 14.55 -2.65
N ASP A 117 -2.21 13.79 -3.74
CA ASP A 117 -3.09 14.08 -4.87
C ASP A 117 -4.17 12.97 -5.07
N TYR A 118 -4.29 11.99 -4.16
CA TYR A 118 -5.13 10.79 -4.29
C TYR A 118 -6.61 11.10 -4.62
N VAL A 119 -7.13 10.42 -5.65
CA VAL A 119 -8.51 10.52 -6.12
C VAL A 119 -9.17 9.14 -6.03
N ALA A 120 -10.06 8.97 -5.06
CA ALA A 120 -10.90 7.77 -4.96
C ALA A 120 -11.95 7.69 -6.09
N PRO A 121 -12.36 6.47 -6.51
CA PRO A 121 -13.39 6.27 -7.53
C PRO A 121 -14.72 6.94 -7.16
N SER A 122 -15.45 7.45 -8.16
CA SER A 122 -16.72 8.16 -7.92
C SER A 122 -17.96 7.27 -8.09
N GLY A 123 -17.79 6.11 -8.74
CA GLY A 123 -18.87 5.22 -9.17
C GLY A 123 -19.71 5.82 -10.29
N VAL A 124 -19.12 6.67 -11.15
CA VAL A 124 -19.82 7.40 -12.21
C VAL A 124 -19.05 7.32 -13.52
N ASP A 125 -19.41 6.35 -14.36
CA ASP A 125 -19.21 6.45 -15.80
C ASP A 125 -20.48 7.07 -16.45
N ALA A 126 -20.38 8.31 -16.93
CA ALA A 126 -21.48 8.98 -17.62
C ALA A 126 -21.54 8.71 -19.12
N ASN A 127 -20.48 8.14 -19.72
CA ASN A 127 -20.29 8.08 -21.17
C ASN A 127 -20.36 6.64 -21.74
N GLY A 128 -20.15 5.63 -20.92
CA GLY A 128 -20.34 4.21 -21.19
C GLY A 128 -19.06 3.51 -21.66
N ASN A 129 -17.90 3.84 -21.10
CA ASN A 129 -16.58 3.42 -21.54
C ASN A 129 -15.71 2.72 -20.46
N GLY A 130 -16.29 2.27 -19.35
CA GLY A 130 -15.55 1.68 -18.23
C GLY A 130 -15.06 2.77 -17.29
N LEU A 131 -13.98 3.45 -17.71
CA LEU A 131 -13.28 4.49 -16.95
C LEU A 131 -14.20 5.50 -16.25
N ASP A 132 -14.05 5.62 -14.92
CA ASP A 132 -14.81 6.58 -14.09
C ASP A 132 -14.57 8.05 -14.55
N ASP A 133 -15.64 8.85 -14.60
CA ASP A 133 -15.65 10.30 -14.94
C ASP A 133 -14.57 11.09 -14.15
N VAL A 134 -14.18 10.62 -12.96
CA VAL A 134 -13.16 11.25 -12.11
C VAL A 134 -11.74 11.15 -12.71
N TYR A 135 -11.45 10.04 -13.42
CA TYR A 135 -10.18 9.78 -14.12
C TYR A 135 -10.18 10.27 -15.58
N GLU A 136 -11.33 10.70 -16.12
CA GLU A 136 -11.44 11.44 -17.39
C GLU A 136 -11.09 12.95 -17.27
N GLY A 137 -10.60 13.37 -16.09
CA GLY A 137 -10.62 14.76 -15.63
C GLY A 137 -9.49 15.68 -16.10
N SER A 138 -9.03 16.55 -15.19
CA SER A 138 -8.00 17.56 -15.49
C SER A 138 -6.57 17.03 -15.54
N TYR A 139 -6.37 15.77 -15.13
CA TYR A 139 -5.05 15.16 -14.92
C TYR A 139 -4.64 14.23 -16.06
N GLY A 140 -5.59 13.60 -16.74
CA GLY A 140 -5.31 12.61 -17.77
C GLY A 140 -6.57 12.03 -18.41
N PHE A 141 -6.41 10.82 -18.93
CA PHE A 141 -7.46 9.89 -19.29
C PHE A 141 -6.92 8.55 -18.82
N GLY A 142 -7.42 8.08 -17.68
CA GLY A 142 -6.76 7.08 -16.84
C GLY A 142 -5.76 7.69 -15.85
N ILE A 143 -5.49 6.94 -14.79
CA ILE A 143 -4.33 7.08 -13.91
C ILE A 143 -3.05 6.89 -14.75
N VAL A 144 -1.97 7.54 -14.32
CA VAL A 144 -0.63 7.27 -14.83
C VAL A 144 0.15 6.74 -13.64
N PRO A 145 0.38 5.41 -13.55
CA PRO A 145 0.98 4.80 -12.39
C PRO A 145 2.30 5.46 -12.00
N ILE A 146 2.58 5.42 -10.70
CA ILE A 146 3.83 5.88 -10.13
C ILE A 146 4.82 4.73 -10.15
N ASN A 147 6.09 5.10 -10.09
CA ASN A 147 7.22 4.22 -9.88
C ASN A 147 8.10 5.05 -8.93
N SER A 148 8.18 4.63 -7.67
CA SER A 148 8.75 5.42 -6.57
C SER A 148 10.27 5.32 -6.51
N ASP A 149 10.82 4.11 -6.67
CA ASP A 149 12.26 3.82 -6.68
C ASP A 149 13.01 4.30 -7.96
N GLY A 150 12.35 4.32 -9.12
CA GLY A 150 12.94 4.60 -10.43
C GLY A 150 13.25 3.38 -11.33
N ALA A 151 12.89 2.14 -10.96
CA ALA A 151 13.20 0.91 -11.71
C ALA A 151 12.22 0.58 -12.84
N ALA A 152 11.72 -0.65 -12.89
CA ALA A 152 11.15 -1.28 -14.08
C ALA A 152 9.64 -1.52 -13.97
N LEU A 153 9.17 -1.83 -12.77
CA LEU A 153 7.77 -2.00 -12.44
C LEU A 153 7.20 -0.65 -11.98
N ALA A 154 5.93 -0.61 -11.62
CA ALA A 154 5.25 0.58 -11.12
C ALA A 154 4.61 0.17 -9.79
N ASP A 155 4.45 1.10 -8.84
CA ASP A 155 4.12 0.80 -7.44
C ASP A 155 3.03 -0.31 -7.29
N TYR A 156 1.97 -0.29 -8.11
CA TYR A 156 0.86 -1.26 -8.08
C TYR A 156 1.17 -2.70 -8.55
N VAL A 157 2.40 -2.95 -8.99
CA VAL A 157 2.93 -4.23 -9.47
C VAL A 157 4.36 -4.44 -8.97
N ASP A 158 4.79 -3.71 -7.94
CA ASP A 158 6.16 -3.66 -7.44
C ASP A 158 6.18 -3.87 -5.92
N PRO A 159 6.30 -5.12 -5.43
CA PRO A 159 6.00 -5.49 -4.04
C PRO A 159 7.12 -5.15 -3.02
N ASP A 160 7.97 -4.18 -3.36
CA ASP A 160 9.11 -3.60 -2.63
C ASP A 160 9.33 -2.19 -3.24
N SER A 161 8.31 -1.32 -3.15
CA SER A 161 8.12 -0.09 -3.96
C SER A 161 9.21 0.99 -3.83
N ASP A 162 9.98 0.98 -2.75
CA ASP A 162 11.16 1.84 -2.53
C ASP A 162 12.49 1.06 -2.73
N VAL A 163 12.42 -0.28 -2.78
CA VAL A 163 13.55 -1.20 -2.86
C VAL A 163 14.46 -1.09 -1.62
N ASP A 164 13.89 -1.13 -0.42
CA ASP A 164 14.56 -1.37 0.86
C ASP A 164 14.61 -2.88 1.26
N GLY A 165 13.81 -3.74 0.62
CA GLY A 165 13.81 -5.18 0.85
C GLY A 165 12.96 -5.65 2.02
N ILE A 166 12.28 -4.76 2.75
CA ILE A 166 11.02 -5.07 3.41
C ILE A 166 9.99 -5.31 2.27
N ARG A 167 8.69 -5.20 2.51
CA ARG A 167 7.64 -5.60 1.58
C ARG A 167 6.48 -4.68 1.88
N ASP A 168 5.88 -4.09 0.85
CA ASP A 168 4.86 -3.05 1.00
C ASP A 168 3.74 -3.41 2.00
N ASN A 169 3.34 -4.70 2.06
CA ASN A 169 2.33 -5.20 2.98
C ASN A 169 2.75 -5.24 4.46
N VAL A 170 4.04 -5.26 4.75
CA VAL A 170 4.66 -5.20 6.08
C VAL A 170 4.74 -3.75 6.55
N GLU A 171 5.27 -2.83 5.74
CA GLU A 171 5.34 -1.40 6.07
C GLU A 171 3.96 -0.74 6.15
N SER A 172 3.04 -1.12 5.26
CA SER A 172 1.67 -0.60 5.25
C SER A 172 0.81 -1.08 6.44
N GLN A 173 1.37 -1.86 7.38
CA GLN A 173 0.65 -2.44 8.52
C GLN A 173 1.40 -2.25 9.86
N PRO A 174 0.66 -2.13 10.98
CA PRO A 174 1.31 -2.02 12.29
C PRO A 174 1.89 -3.38 12.70
N TYR A 175 3.18 -3.41 13.06
CA TYR A 175 3.88 -4.61 13.54
C TYR A 175 3.07 -5.39 14.58
N LEU A 176 2.56 -4.69 15.61
CA LEU A 176 1.57 -5.23 16.54
C LEU A 176 0.16 -5.32 15.93
N GLY A 177 -0.05 -6.33 15.09
CA GLY A 177 -1.36 -6.62 14.53
C GLY A 177 -1.35 -7.03 13.07
N TYR A 178 -0.17 -7.01 12.43
CA TYR A 178 0.09 -7.50 11.07
C TYR A 178 -0.76 -8.72 10.71
N VAL A 179 -1.43 -8.62 9.57
CA VAL A 179 -2.20 -9.70 8.95
C VAL A 179 -1.51 -10.07 7.66
N ALA A 180 -0.98 -11.29 7.64
CA ALA A 180 -0.49 -11.94 6.43
C ALA A 180 -1.66 -12.31 5.50
N PRO A 181 -1.43 -12.36 4.17
CA PRO A 181 -2.43 -12.81 3.21
C PRO A 181 -2.84 -14.27 3.49
N SER A 182 -4.08 -14.62 3.18
CA SER A 182 -4.64 -15.94 3.49
C SER A 182 -4.47 -16.98 2.37
N GLY A 183 -4.13 -16.52 1.15
CA GLY A 183 -4.12 -17.31 -0.08
C GLY A 183 -5.53 -17.70 -0.53
N VAL A 184 -6.50 -16.81 -0.29
CA VAL A 184 -7.92 -17.02 -0.60
C VAL A 184 -8.56 -15.71 -1.07
N ASP A 185 -8.74 -15.57 -2.38
CA ASP A 185 -9.83 -14.76 -2.92
C ASP A 185 -11.07 -15.68 -3.10
N ALA A 186 -12.13 -15.42 -2.34
CA ALA A 186 -13.39 -16.15 -2.44
C ALA A 186 -14.37 -15.57 -3.48
N ASN A 187 -14.12 -14.35 -3.98
CA ASN A 187 -15.08 -13.55 -4.73
C ASN A 187 -14.67 -13.32 -6.21
N GLY A 188 -13.38 -13.38 -6.53
CA GLY A 188 -12.81 -13.37 -7.88
C GLY A 188 -12.44 -11.97 -8.37
N ASN A 189 -11.82 -11.17 -7.50
CA ASN A 189 -11.45 -9.77 -7.72
C ASN A 189 -9.97 -9.47 -7.40
N GLY A 190 -9.12 -10.47 -7.12
CA GLY A 190 -7.70 -10.26 -6.85
C GLY A 190 -7.38 -10.16 -5.36
N LEU A 191 -7.84 -9.09 -4.73
CA LEU A 191 -7.65 -8.80 -3.30
C LEU A 191 -8.00 -9.98 -2.37
N ASP A 192 -7.05 -10.40 -1.53
CA ASP A 192 -7.21 -11.52 -0.59
C ASP A 192 -8.30 -11.27 0.50
N ASP A 193 -9.09 -12.32 0.82
CA ASP A 193 -10.12 -12.34 1.87
C ASP A 193 -9.61 -11.85 3.25
N ALA A 194 -8.29 -11.87 3.52
CA ALA A 194 -7.67 -11.34 4.74
C ALA A 194 -7.82 -9.82 4.87
N TYR A 195 -7.73 -9.11 3.75
CA TYR A 195 -7.83 -7.66 3.64
C TYR A 195 -9.29 -7.21 3.44
N GLU A 196 -10.15 -8.12 2.98
CA GLU A 196 -11.62 -7.96 3.00
C GLU A 196 -12.22 -7.97 4.43
N GLY A 197 -12.34 -6.78 5.04
CA GLY A 197 -13.47 -6.48 5.93
C GLY A 197 -13.18 -5.85 7.30
N SER A 198 -12.13 -6.26 8.03
CA SER A 198 -11.78 -5.59 9.30
C SER A 198 -10.89 -4.36 9.08
N PHE A 199 -10.04 -4.42 8.06
CA PHE A 199 -9.29 -3.30 7.50
C PHE A 199 -10.22 -2.41 6.66
N GLY A 200 -10.96 -3.05 5.76
CA GLY A 200 -12.01 -2.42 4.97
C GLY A 200 -12.16 -3.17 3.66
N PHE A 201 -11.59 -2.59 2.61
CA PHE A 201 -11.41 -3.13 1.28
C PHE A 201 -10.07 -2.53 0.85
N GLY A 202 -9.03 -3.35 0.78
CA GLY A 202 -7.63 -2.93 0.83
C GLY A 202 -7.12 -2.61 2.25
N ILE A 203 -5.80 -2.64 2.38
CA ILE A 203 -5.01 -2.01 3.45
C ILE A 203 -5.14 -0.48 3.32
N ILE A 204 -5.02 0.23 4.45
CA ILE A 204 -4.81 1.69 4.45
C ILE A 204 -3.39 1.88 4.97
N PRO A 205 -2.42 2.20 4.09
CA PRO A 205 -1.01 2.27 4.47
C PRO A 205 -0.73 3.22 5.63
N ILE A 206 0.28 2.86 6.41
CA ILE A 206 0.84 3.73 7.45
C ILE A 206 1.74 4.78 6.79
N ASN A 207 1.89 5.88 7.50
CA ASN A 207 2.84 6.97 7.23
C ASN A 207 3.27 7.44 8.63
N SER A 208 4.48 7.07 9.03
CA SER A 208 4.93 7.11 10.43
C SER A 208 5.42 8.50 10.84
N ASP A 209 6.16 9.18 9.97
CA ASP A 209 6.67 10.54 10.15
C ASP A 209 5.63 11.69 9.93
N SER A 210 4.49 11.39 9.28
CA SER A 210 3.46 12.34 8.82
C SER A 210 3.75 13.20 7.57
N ASP A 211 4.65 12.78 6.67
CA ASP A 211 4.97 13.47 5.40
C ASP A 211 4.07 13.07 4.17
N PRO A 212 4.43 13.42 2.90
CA PRO A 212 3.70 12.99 1.71
C PRO A 212 3.85 11.54 1.20
N TYR A 213 4.77 10.72 1.72
CA TYR A 213 5.09 9.35 1.25
C TYR A 213 4.70 8.31 2.34
N PRO A 214 3.80 7.35 2.07
CA PRO A 214 3.54 6.26 3.02
C PRO A 214 4.77 5.37 3.17
N ASP A 215 4.93 4.71 4.32
CA ASP A 215 6.14 3.96 4.73
C ASP A 215 6.69 3.09 3.57
N PHE A 216 5.84 2.30 2.89
CA PHE A 216 6.22 1.46 1.74
C PHE A 216 6.79 2.16 0.49
N ARG A 217 6.88 3.50 0.48
CA ARG A 217 7.48 4.30 -0.59
C ARG A 217 8.52 5.28 -0.06
N ASP A 218 8.84 5.17 1.21
CA ASP A 218 9.78 6.02 1.92
C ASP A 218 11.06 5.23 2.23
N PHE A 219 12.20 5.84 1.95
CA PHE A 219 13.51 5.20 2.17
C PHE A 219 14.08 5.47 3.58
N ASP A 220 13.33 6.17 4.43
CA ASP A 220 13.69 6.73 5.75
C ASP A 220 12.38 6.99 6.55
N SER A 221 11.57 5.94 6.79
CA SER A 221 10.14 6.03 7.18
C SER A 221 9.81 6.80 8.47
N ASP A 222 10.79 7.03 9.35
CA ASP A 222 10.66 7.82 10.57
C ASP A 222 11.36 9.20 10.52
N ASP A 223 11.90 9.58 9.36
CA ASP A 223 12.56 10.86 9.03
C ASP A 223 13.77 11.17 9.94
N ASP A 224 14.41 10.10 10.45
CA ASP A 224 15.61 10.14 11.27
C ASP A 224 16.85 10.56 10.46
N GLY A 225 17.10 9.90 9.32
CA GLY A 225 18.25 10.11 8.47
C GLY A 225 19.22 8.94 8.34
N ILE A 226 18.88 7.79 8.91
CA ILE A 226 19.45 6.50 8.55
C ILE A 226 18.67 6.02 7.31
N LYS A 227 18.16 4.79 7.24
CA LYS A 227 17.49 4.19 6.07
C LYS A 227 16.93 2.83 6.42
N ASP A 228 15.69 2.58 6.05
CA ASP A 228 14.95 1.35 6.35
C ASP A 228 15.77 0.07 6.00
N LYS A 229 16.44 0.03 4.84
CA LYS A 229 17.36 -1.06 4.42
C LYS A 229 18.47 -1.40 5.43
N VAL A 230 18.91 -0.40 6.20
CA VAL A 230 19.96 -0.46 7.23
C VAL A 230 19.36 -0.82 8.60
N GLU A 231 18.17 -0.31 8.93
CA GLU A 231 17.43 -0.67 10.14
C GLU A 231 16.75 -2.04 10.10
N ALA A 232 16.28 -2.51 8.95
CA ALA A 232 15.71 -3.85 8.79
C ALA A 232 16.72 -4.98 9.12
N GLN A 233 18.03 -4.67 9.26
CA GLN A 233 19.10 -5.67 9.39
C GLN A 233 20.18 -5.34 10.43
N THR A 234 20.56 -6.33 11.25
CA THR A 234 21.73 -6.23 12.16
C THR A 234 23.05 -6.21 11.39
N SER A 235 24.09 -5.55 11.90
CA SER A 235 25.41 -5.55 11.24
C SER A 235 26.13 -6.92 11.25
N GLU A 236 25.82 -7.85 12.18
CA GLU A 236 26.31 -9.24 12.10
C GLU A 236 25.53 -10.07 11.05
N GLY A 237 24.23 -9.79 10.89
CA GLY A 237 23.34 -10.51 9.99
C GLY A 237 23.22 -9.93 8.56
N TYR A 238 23.73 -8.72 8.32
CA TYR A 238 23.49 -7.93 7.11
C TYR A 238 23.72 -8.72 5.82
N VAL A 239 22.64 -8.81 5.03
CA VAL A 239 22.59 -9.44 3.72
C VAL A 239 22.72 -8.35 2.66
N PRO A 240 23.89 -8.21 2.00
CA PRO A 240 24.04 -7.22 0.95
C PRO A 240 23.20 -7.59 -0.28
N PRO A 241 22.64 -6.60 -1.00
CA PRO A 241 21.95 -6.83 -2.25
C PRO A 241 22.87 -7.50 -3.29
N SER A 242 22.29 -8.41 -4.06
CA SER A 242 22.92 -9.23 -5.08
C SER A 242 22.40 -8.93 -6.50
N GLY A 243 21.35 -8.11 -6.60
CA GLY A 243 20.59 -7.77 -7.79
C GLY A 243 19.33 -8.63 -7.93
N ASP A 244 18.36 -8.09 -8.65
CA ASP A 244 17.14 -8.77 -9.10
C ASP A 244 17.42 -9.47 -10.47
N SER A 245 17.29 -10.80 -10.51
CA SER A 245 17.59 -11.62 -11.70
C SER A 245 16.41 -11.88 -12.63
N ASP A 246 15.17 -11.89 -12.14
CA ASP A 246 13.97 -12.11 -12.97
C ASP A 246 13.16 -10.83 -13.28
N GLN A 247 13.45 -9.72 -12.60
CA GLN A 247 12.80 -8.41 -12.66
C GLN A 247 11.42 -8.42 -11.99
N ASN A 248 11.36 -8.88 -10.74
CA ASN A 248 10.15 -8.94 -9.92
C ASN A 248 10.06 -7.84 -8.84
N GLY A 249 11.01 -6.89 -8.81
CA GLY A 249 11.08 -5.80 -7.83
C GLY A 249 12.07 -6.07 -6.69
N ILE A 250 12.20 -7.34 -6.30
CA ILE A 250 12.90 -7.76 -5.07
C ILE A 250 14.32 -8.25 -5.41
N ASP A 251 15.27 -8.05 -4.50
CA ASP A 251 16.63 -8.59 -4.66
C ASP A 251 16.69 -10.10 -4.39
N ASP A 252 17.41 -10.85 -5.26
CA ASP A 252 17.69 -12.30 -5.12
C ASP A 252 18.22 -12.70 -3.70
N SER A 253 18.75 -11.75 -2.92
CA SER A 253 19.25 -11.94 -1.55
C SER A 253 18.15 -12.09 -0.48
N TYR A 254 16.95 -11.51 -0.70
CA TYR A 254 15.85 -11.47 0.27
C TYR A 254 14.47 -11.61 -0.41
N GLU A 255 14.37 -12.56 -1.35
CA GLU A 255 13.14 -12.99 -2.04
C GLU A 255 11.89 -13.14 -1.14
N ASP A 256 12.05 -13.73 0.04
CA ASP A 256 10.98 -13.95 1.03
C ASP A 256 10.62 -12.66 1.82
N GLY A 257 11.22 -11.51 1.47
CA GLY A 257 11.26 -10.28 2.26
C GLY A 257 12.31 -10.31 3.38
N LEU A 258 12.74 -9.13 3.82
CA LEU A 258 13.39 -8.96 5.11
C LEU A 258 12.36 -9.15 6.24
N ASN A 259 12.85 -9.55 7.42
CA ASN A 259 12.06 -9.54 8.65
C ASN A 259 12.65 -8.42 9.52
N PRO A 260 11.99 -7.26 9.62
CA PRO A 260 12.46 -6.15 10.43
C PRO A 260 12.83 -6.55 11.87
N ILE A 261 13.79 -5.82 12.42
CA ILE A 261 14.28 -5.98 13.79
C ILE A 261 13.52 -5.02 14.70
N ASP A 262 13.53 -5.37 15.98
CA ASP A 262 12.94 -4.66 17.13
C ASP A 262 14.01 -4.85 18.22
N THR A 263 14.89 -3.86 18.36
CA THR A 263 16.18 -3.99 19.08
C THR A 263 16.01 -4.01 20.59
N ASP A 264 15.10 -3.21 21.14
CA ASP A 264 14.80 -3.12 22.57
C ASP A 264 13.68 -4.11 23.03
N GLY A 265 12.76 -4.48 22.13
CA GLY A 265 11.59 -5.31 22.41
C GLY A 265 10.31 -4.52 22.73
N ASP A 266 10.25 -3.22 22.42
CA ASP A 266 9.09 -2.33 22.57
C ASP A 266 7.91 -2.77 21.66
N SER A 267 8.22 -3.41 20.52
CA SER A 267 7.34 -3.81 19.42
C SER A 267 7.05 -2.75 18.34
N ILE A 268 7.86 -1.70 18.27
CA ILE A 268 8.08 -0.88 17.08
C ILE A 268 9.37 -1.38 16.41
N PRO A 269 9.37 -1.67 15.09
CA PRO A 269 10.59 -2.06 14.41
C PRO A 269 11.60 -0.92 14.30
N ASP A 270 12.89 -1.22 14.30
CA ASP A 270 14.00 -0.24 14.21
C ASP A 270 13.78 0.80 13.09
N PHE A 271 13.23 0.43 11.92
CA PHE A 271 13.02 1.34 10.78
C PHE A 271 11.84 2.33 10.97
N LEU A 272 11.12 2.20 12.07
CA LEU A 272 10.01 3.07 12.46
C LEU A 272 10.25 3.69 13.86
N ASP A 273 11.47 3.58 14.41
CA ASP A 273 11.79 3.99 15.77
C ASP A 273 13.03 4.89 15.90
N ILE A 274 12.77 6.17 16.16
CA ILE A 274 13.77 7.25 16.25
C ILE A 274 14.76 7.16 17.44
N ASP A 275 14.63 6.14 18.30
CA ASP A 275 15.40 5.88 19.54
C ASP A 275 15.50 4.34 19.69
N THR A 276 16.08 3.65 18.69
CA THR A 276 15.98 2.18 18.43
C THR A 276 16.35 1.28 19.62
N ASP A 277 17.17 1.75 20.56
CA ASP A 277 17.50 0.99 21.78
C ASP A 277 16.96 1.59 23.10
N ASN A 278 16.11 2.61 22.97
CA ASN A 278 15.38 3.33 24.01
C ASN A 278 16.28 3.80 25.18
N ASP A 279 17.48 4.26 24.83
CA ASP A 279 18.43 4.93 25.72
C ASP A 279 17.97 6.35 26.08
N GLY A 280 17.27 7.05 25.17
CA GLY A 280 16.84 8.44 25.31
C GLY A 280 17.72 9.44 24.54
N ILE A 281 18.49 8.97 23.55
CA ILE A 281 19.25 9.74 22.58
C ILE A 281 18.79 9.29 21.19
N LEU A 282 18.37 10.24 20.35
CA LEU A 282 17.87 9.91 19.01
C LEU A 282 18.94 9.32 18.09
N ASP A 283 18.56 8.34 17.28
CA ASP A 283 19.42 7.58 16.38
C ASP A 283 20.25 8.49 15.45
N ASN A 284 19.66 9.55 14.89
CA ASN A 284 20.36 10.54 14.06
C ASN A 284 21.48 11.32 14.78
N ILE A 285 21.45 11.39 16.10
CA ILE A 285 22.53 11.97 16.91
C ILE A 285 23.66 10.96 17.06
N GLU A 286 23.33 9.69 17.25
CA GLU A 286 24.28 8.60 17.56
C GLU A 286 24.98 8.08 16.32
N SER A 287 24.25 7.92 15.22
CA SER A 287 24.77 7.61 13.89
C SER A 287 25.74 8.66 13.33
N GLN A 288 25.94 9.79 14.02
CA GLN A 288 26.81 10.89 13.60
C GLN A 288 27.87 11.27 14.63
N SER A 289 29.04 11.75 14.15
CA SER A 289 30.02 12.33 15.06
C SER A 289 29.53 13.65 15.66
N THR A 290 29.52 13.77 16.99
CA THR A 290 29.11 14.99 17.73
C THR A 290 29.81 16.29 17.27
N GLY A 291 30.99 16.18 16.64
CA GLY A 291 31.75 17.32 16.11
C GLY A 291 31.37 17.74 14.68
N GLU A 292 30.68 16.88 13.94
CA GLU A 292 30.34 17.05 12.52
C GLU A 292 28.84 16.85 12.21
N TYR A 293 27.99 16.62 13.24
CA TYR A 293 26.53 16.47 13.15
C TYR A 293 25.86 17.43 12.15
N VAL A 294 25.12 16.81 11.24
CA VAL A 294 24.26 17.41 10.24
C VAL A 294 22.82 17.28 10.74
N ALA A 295 22.13 18.41 10.84
CA ALA A 295 20.70 18.45 11.12
C ALA A 295 19.91 18.32 9.80
N PRO A 296 18.68 17.79 9.83
CA PRO A 296 17.85 17.65 8.62
C PRO A 296 17.56 19.03 8.03
N SER A 297 17.47 19.09 6.70
CA SER A 297 17.34 20.37 5.99
C SER A 297 15.89 20.79 5.71
N GLY A 298 14.94 19.84 5.82
CA GLY A 298 13.56 19.96 5.36
C GLY A 298 13.48 20.06 3.83
N VAL A 299 14.39 19.37 3.12
CA VAL A 299 14.50 19.39 1.66
C VAL A 299 14.73 17.98 1.14
N ASP A 300 13.65 17.34 0.73
CA ASP A 300 13.67 16.22 -0.19
C ASP A 300 13.63 16.74 -1.64
N GLY A 301 14.74 16.53 -2.37
CA GLY A 301 14.93 17.05 -3.73
C GLY A 301 14.51 16.09 -4.84
N ASN A 302 14.59 14.79 -4.59
CA ASN A 302 14.39 13.69 -5.54
C ASN A 302 13.08 12.94 -5.35
N ARG A 303 12.41 13.09 -4.21
CA ARG A 303 11.08 12.58 -3.83
C ARG A 303 11.04 11.11 -3.45
N ASN A 304 11.83 10.77 -2.43
CA ASN A 304 11.99 9.42 -1.91
C ASN A 304 11.97 9.37 -0.36
N GLY A 305 11.33 10.35 0.29
CA GLY A 305 11.41 10.52 1.74
C GLY A 305 12.69 11.21 2.21
N LEU A 306 13.73 10.41 2.47
CA LEU A 306 15.09 10.81 2.90
C LEU A 306 15.54 12.24 2.52
N ASP A 307 15.86 13.05 3.53
CA ASP A 307 16.34 14.44 3.35
C ASP A 307 17.66 14.55 2.55
N ASP A 308 17.78 15.56 1.67
CA ASP A 308 18.98 15.86 0.87
C ASP A 308 20.26 16.03 1.74
N ALA A 309 20.12 16.31 3.05
CA ALA A 309 21.22 16.39 4.01
C ALA A 309 21.88 15.02 4.28
N TYR A 310 21.11 13.94 4.16
CA TYR A 310 21.47 12.57 4.49
C TYR A 310 21.68 11.68 3.24
N ALA A 311 21.20 12.15 2.08
CA ALA A 311 21.38 11.52 0.75
C ALA A 311 22.83 11.10 0.39
N SER A 312 23.86 11.59 1.11
CA SER A 312 25.16 10.93 1.14
C SER A 312 25.24 9.94 2.30
N ILE A 313 24.80 8.69 2.05
CA ILE A 313 24.83 7.50 2.93
C ILE A 313 25.60 7.76 4.22
N ILE A 314 24.87 7.98 5.30
CA ILE A 314 25.42 7.85 6.65
C ILE A 314 25.66 6.35 6.83
N ASP A 315 26.93 5.92 6.71
CA ASP A 315 27.35 4.67 7.33
C ASP A 315 27.21 4.93 8.85
N PRO A 316 26.30 4.26 9.59
CA PRO A 316 26.07 4.57 10.99
C PRO A 316 27.36 4.46 11.81
N MET A 317 27.51 5.33 12.81
CA MET A 317 28.68 5.30 13.69
C MET A 317 28.77 3.95 14.42
N ASN A 318 29.99 3.52 14.67
CA ASN A 318 30.29 2.43 15.59
C ASN A 318 31.59 2.80 16.33
N SER A 319 31.45 3.20 17.59
CA SER A 319 32.46 3.90 18.38
C SER A 319 33.52 2.97 18.98
N ASP A 320 33.14 1.78 19.45
CA ASP A 320 34.07 0.77 19.98
C ASP A 320 34.63 -0.20 18.90
N GLY A 321 33.90 -0.39 17.81
CA GLY A 321 34.22 -1.25 16.67
C GLY A 321 33.63 -2.67 16.74
N ASP A 322 32.53 -2.91 17.46
CA ASP A 322 31.90 -4.24 17.62
C ASP A 322 30.93 -4.65 16.47
N THR A 323 29.73 -5.14 16.79
CA THR A 323 28.67 -5.58 15.88
C THR A 323 27.36 -4.79 15.99
N LYS A 324 27.25 -3.85 16.94
CA LYS A 324 26.11 -2.94 17.14
C LYS A 324 26.57 -1.52 16.79
N PRO A 325 25.99 -0.85 15.79
CA PRO A 325 26.17 0.60 15.61
C PRO A 325 25.74 1.37 16.87
N ASP A 326 26.17 2.62 16.99
CA ASP A 326 25.96 3.43 18.21
C ASP A 326 24.44 3.56 18.54
N PHE A 327 23.60 3.84 17.53
CA PHE A 327 22.11 3.89 17.64
C PHE A 327 21.42 2.57 18.08
N ARG A 328 22.21 1.52 18.29
CA ARG A 328 21.75 0.20 18.73
C ARG A 328 22.54 -0.28 19.95
N ASP A 329 23.40 0.53 20.58
CA ASP A 329 24.18 0.14 21.76
C ASP A 329 24.28 1.22 22.84
N ILE A 330 23.44 1.03 23.87
CA ILE A 330 23.35 1.63 25.21
C ILE A 330 24.67 1.78 26.01
N ASP A 331 25.83 1.45 25.45
CA ASP A 331 27.19 1.63 25.99
C ASP A 331 28.17 1.69 24.77
N SER A 332 27.94 2.62 23.85
CA SER A 332 28.54 2.74 22.50
C SER A 332 30.07 2.75 22.45
N ASP A 333 30.76 3.20 23.51
CA ASP A 333 32.23 3.11 23.64
C ASP A 333 32.72 1.92 24.50
N ASN A 334 31.78 1.15 25.05
CA ASN A 334 31.92 -0.04 25.89
C ASN A 334 32.84 0.16 27.12
N ASP A 335 32.83 1.37 27.69
CA ASP A 335 33.50 1.77 28.95
C ASP A 335 32.82 1.13 30.20
N GLY A 336 31.51 0.86 30.13
CA GLY A 336 30.70 0.38 31.25
C GLY A 336 29.81 1.46 31.87
N ILE A 337 29.51 2.52 31.13
CA ILE A 337 28.64 3.65 31.52
C ILE A 337 27.69 3.93 30.34
N PRO A 338 26.37 3.77 30.50
CA PRO A 338 25.44 4.01 29.39
C PRO A 338 25.44 5.42 28.82
N ASP A 339 25.12 5.54 27.54
CA ASP A 339 25.21 6.80 26.79
C ASP A 339 24.28 7.89 27.33
N ASN A 340 23.04 7.57 27.73
CA ASN A 340 22.18 8.51 28.45
C ASN A 340 22.75 9.01 29.80
N VAL A 341 23.73 8.32 30.38
CA VAL A 341 24.47 8.78 31.57
C VAL A 341 25.66 9.66 31.18
N GLU A 342 26.34 9.34 30.07
CA GLU A 342 27.46 10.10 29.47
C GLU A 342 26.99 11.48 28.93
N ALA A 343 25.89 11.49 28.18
CA ALA A 343 25.27 12.69 27.61
C ALA A 343 24.83 13.70 28.69
N GLN A 344 24.57 13.23 29.91
CA GLN A 344 24.13 14.06 31.02
C GLN A 344 25.27 14.65 31.86
N THR A 345 25.23 15.98 32.07
CA THR A 345 26.14 16.58 33.05
C THR A 345 25.80 16.10 34.47
N THR A 346 26.83 15.78 35.28
CA THR A 346 26.69 15.32 36.67
C THR A 346 25.95 16.30 37.60
N ALA A 347 25.64 17.51 37.14
CA ALA A 347 24.97 18.58 37.87
C ALA A 347 23.54 18.81 37.34
N GLY A 348 22.68 17.80 37.46
CA GLY A 348 21.30 17.89 36.99
C GLY A 348 20.64 16.55 36.65
N TYR A 349 21.41 15.46 36.66
CA TYR A 349 20.99 14.10 36.28
C TYR A 349 19.53 13.78 36.60
N ILE A 350 18.82 13.38 35.55
CA ILE A 350 17.47 12.83 35.55
C ILE A 350 17.65 11.35 35.16
N ALA A 351 16.99 10.44 35.89
CA ALA A 351 16.98 9.05 35.47
C ALA A 351 16.07 8.90 34.24
N PRO A 352 16.38 7.98 33.30
CA PRO A 352 15.46 7.59 32.23
C PRO A 352 14.07 7.23 32.78
N ASN A 353 13.05 7.27 31.93
CA ASN A 353 11.71 6.87 32.35
C ASN A 353 11.61 5.33 32.52
N ASP A 354 10.44 4.85 32.95
CA ASP A 354 10.17 3.42 32.91
C ASP A 354 9.71 3.11 31.47
N ASP A 355 10.44 2.22 30.80
CA ASP A 355 10.19 1.74 29.45
C ASP A 355 8.81 1.05 29.32
N ASP A 356 7.84 1.76 28.73
CA ASP A 356 6.54 1.21 28.31
C ASP A 356 5.89 2.00 27.15
N ALA A 357 5.17 1.29 26.28
CA ALA A 357 4.45 1.87 25.13
C ALA A 357 3.38 2.94 25.47
N ALA A 358 3.04 3.15 26.76
CA ALA A 358 2.18 4.26 27.17
C ALA A 358 2.97 5.54 27.45
N THR A 359 4.29 5.40 27.63
CA THR A 359 5.27 6.48 27.78
C THR A 359 5.77 6.91 26.40
N TYR A 360 6.14 5.96 25.51
CA TYR A 360 6.47 6.17 24.08
C TYR A 360 5.45 7.06 23.34
N ALA A 361 4.17 6.71 23.41
CA ALA A 361 3.09 7.49 22.78
C ALA A 361 2.80 8.84 23.48
N SER A 362 3.65 9.29 24.41
CA SER A 362 3.49 10.53 25.20
C SER A 362 4.74 11.41 25.28
N ASN A 363 5.91 10.88 24.91
CA ASN A 363 7.19 11.55 24.75
C ASN A 363 7.61 11.69 23.27
N ASP A 364 6.82 11.12 22.35
CA ASP A 364 7.10 11.06 20.91
C ASP A 364 8.41 10.26 20.67
N GLY A 365 8.45 9.01 21.17
CA GLY A 365 9.58 8.05 21.07
C GLY A 365 10.53 8.02 22.28
N LEU A 366 10.94 9.21 22.74
CA LEU A 366 12.07 9.42 23.67
C LEU A 366 11.88 8.96 25.15
N ASN A 367 12.28 7.75 25.55
CA ASN A 367 12.15 7.26 26.95
C ASN A 367 13.19 7.76 27.98
#